data_AF-A0A9P3HG83-F1
#
_entry.id   AF-A0A9P3HG83-F1
#
_cell.length_a   1.000
_cell.length_b   1.000
_cell.length_c   1.000
_cell.angle_alpha   90.00
_cell.angle_beta   90.00
_cell.angle_gamma   90.00
#
_symmetry.space_group_name_H-M   'P 1'
#
loop_
_entity.id
_entity.type
_entity.pdbx_description
1 polymer ?
#
loop_
_entity_poly.entity_id
_entity_poly.type
_entity_poly.pdbx_seq_one_letter_code
_entity_poly.pdbx_strand_id
1 'polypeptide(L)'
;MIFNLASTASALVLLSATVVSAAPKNGQIAQITSASNWCMMMPPSPGGDIAQNEDRAIAFCTNPHPDAPGAKIFPAGFIQSANFAAGNGYVQITGKIDRTKYSLADSDQGGQYDIRAPVGSACANYNHYVNLIEPHSNTYCIRCCKEKKDCNTGKSTYGCAYVIPGDYSGGSTDPVTKPVVSSSAAATSSVVASPKPTVPVPSGSATASASAAATTVVPSPTTATVPTSTSVAATTTTAADVKPSSGASSQAQSLGLVGAAAAGALALLAL
;
A
#
# COMPACT_ATOMS: atom_id res chain seq x y z
N MET A 1 -77.65 20.75 12.11
CA MET A 1 -76.66 19.79 11.58
C MET A 1 -75.35 20.54 11.44
N ILE A 2 -74.38 20.31 12.33
CA ILE A 2 -73.06 20.95 12.33
C ILE A 2 -72.05 19.81 12.23
N PHE A 3 -71.33 19.73 11.10
CA PHE A 3 -70.21 18.82 10.93
C PHE A 3 -68.91 19.59 11.19
N ASN A 4 -68.18 19.20 12.24
CA ASN A 4 -66.80 19.65 12.48
C ASN A 4 -65.83 18.63 11.88
N LEU A 5 -65.02 19.10 10.92
CA LEU A 5 -63.84 18.38 10.41
C LEU A 5 -62.69 18.55 11.40
N ALA A 6 -62.16 17.46 11.94
CA ALA A 6 -60.90 17.45 12.66
C ALA A 6 -59.77 17.05 11.68
N SER A 7 -58.85 17.99 11.43
CA SER A 7 -57.65 17.80 10.63
C SER A 7 -56.50 17.37 11.55
N THR A 8 -56.02 16.14 11.41
CA THR A 8 -54.83 15.63 12.12
C THR A 8 -53.61 15.77 11.22
N ALA A 9 -52.74 16.74 11.51
CA ALA A 9 -51.44 16.88 10.87
C ALA A 9 -50.43 15.91 11.53
N SER A 10 -50.03 14.88 10.80
CA SER A 10 -48.89 14.02 11.17
C SER A 10 -47.58 14.72 10.83
N ALA A 11 -46.81 15.10 11.85
CA ALA A 11 -45.45 15.62 11.68
C ALA A 11 -44.47 14.46 11.46
N LEU A 12 -43.87 14.41 10.27
CA LEU A 12 -42.82 13.45 9.90
C LEU A 12 -41.47 13.99 10.41
N VAL A 13 -40.93 13.39 11.47
CA VAL A 13 -39.60 13.73 12.00
C VAL A 13 -38.53 13.04 11.14
N LEU A 14 -37.80 13.81 10.35
CA LEU A 14 -36.65 13.34 9.57
C LEU A 14 -35.44 13.20 10.48
N LEU A 15 -35.05 11.97 10.79
CA LEU A 15 -33.78 11.65 11.45
C LEU A 15 -32.63 11.81 10.43
N SER A 16 -31.89 12.91 10.49
CA SER A 16 -30.66 13.08 9.71
C SER A 16 -29.53 12.28 10.36
N ALA A 17 -29.15 11.15 9.76
CA ALA A 17 -27.98 10.40 10.17
C ALA A 17 -26.71 11.13 9.73
N THR A 18 -26.01 11.77 10.67
CA THR A 18 -24.68 12.32 10.43
C THR A 18 -23.67 11.17 10.37
N VAL A 19 -23.10 10.95 9.19
CA VAL A 19 -21.94 10.05 9.03
C VAL A 19 -20.75 10.69 9.74
N VAL A 20 -20.33 10.10 10.87
CA VAL A 20 -19.09 10.49 11.55
C VAL A 20 -17.93 9.86 10.78
N SER A 21 -17.31 10.64 9.90
CA SER A 21 -16.00 10.30 9.36
C SER A 21 -14.98 10.47 10.48
N ALA A 22 -14.29 9.39 10.86
CA ALA A 22 -13.20 9.47 11.82
C ALA A 22 -12.12 10.42 11.27
N ALA A 23 -11.82 11.49 12.03
CA ALA A 23 -10.73 12.38 11.69
C ALA A 23 -9.41 11.60 11.62
N PRO A 24 -8.50 11.95 10.69
CA PRO A 24 -7.23 11.27 10.58
C PRO A 24 -6.43 11.36 11.86
N LYS A 25 -5.91 10.21 12.31
CA LYS A 25 -5.00 10.15 13.44
C LYS A 25 -3.73 10.93 13.08
N ASN A 26 -3.17 11.63 14.05
CA ASN A 26 -1.89 12.31 13.91
C ASN A 26 -0.84 11.33 13.35
N GLY A 27 -0.17 11.70 12.26
CA GLY A 27 0.77 10.83 11.56
C GLY A 27 0.18 9.85 10.55
N GLN A 28 -1.10 9.92 10.19
CA GLN A 28 -1.73 9.06 9.15
C GLN A 28 -2.27 9.86 7.96
N ILE A 29 -1.67 11.01 7.67
CA ILE A 29 -2.05 11.87 6.55
C ILE A 29 -0.89 11.92 5.55
N ALA A 30 -1.10 11.40 4.34
CA ALA A 30 -0.21 11.62 3.21
C ALA A 30 -0.47 13.01 2.61
N GLN A 31 0.51 13.55 1.88
CA GLN A 31 0.32 14.74 1.06
C GLN A 31 1.24 14.67 -0.15
N ILE A 32 0.84 15.30 -1.25
CA ILE A 32 1.69 15.41 -2.43
C ILE A 32 1.60 16.86 -2.91
N THR A 33 2.71 17.59 -2.75
CA THR A 33 2.84 18.96 -3.23
C THR A 33 3.76 19.02 -4.45
N SER A 34 4.87 18.27 -4.45
CA SER A 34 5.83 18.21 -5.55
C SER A 34 6.68 16.93 -5.48
N ALA A 35 7.54 16.70 -6.47
CA ALA A 35 8.51 15.60 -6.45
C ALA A 35 9.50 15.67 -5.27
N SER A 36 9.74 16.86 -4.71
CA SER A 36 10.66 17.08 -3.59
C SER A 36 9.95 17.22 -2.24
N ASN A 37 8.64 17.47 -2.23
CA ASN A 37 7.84 17.61 -1.01
C ASN A 37 6.55 16.79 -1.11
N TRP A 38 6.59 15.59 -0.55
CA TRP A 38 5.47 14.66 -0.51
C TRP A 38 5.66 13.67 0.64
N CYS A 39 4.59 12.94 0.95
CA CYS A 39 4.56 11.89 1.96
C CYS A 39 3.79 10.68 1.45
N MET A 40 4.16 9.48 1.91
CA MET A 40 3.37 8.25 1.73
C MET A 40 3.26 7.46 3.03
N MET A 41 2.34 6.50 3.07
CA MET A 41 2.20 5.59 4.19
C MET A 41 3.32 4.55 4.17
N MET A 42 3.82 4.20 5.34
CA MET A 42 4.83 3.16 5.55
C MET A 42 4.52 2.36 6.82
N PRO A 43 5.09 1.16 6.97
CA PRO A 43 5.02 0.43 8.23
C PRO A 43 5.55 1.28 9.39
N PRO A 44 4.93 1.19 10.59
CA PRO A 44 5.27 2.05 11.72
C PRO A 44 6.68 1.81 12.28
N SER A 45 7.29 0.67 11.95
CA SER A 45 8.62 0.27 12.41
C SER A 45 9.45 -0.27 11.23
N PRO A 46 10.79 -0.08 11.25
CA PRO A 46 11.69 -0.64 10.26
C PRO A 46 11.51 -2.16 10.13
N GLY A 47 11.55 -2.66 8.90
CA GLY A 47 11.38 -4.08 8.58
C GLY A 47 9.99 -4.66 8.83
N GLY A 48 8.99 -3.82 9.10
CA GLY A 48 7.59 -4.25 9.08
C GLY A 48 7.17 -4.68 7.67
N ASP A 49 6.55 -5.85 7.56
CA ASP A 49 5.95 -6.33 6.32
C ASP A 49 4.81 -5.39 5.89
N ILE A 50 4.77 -4.99 4.62
CA ILE A 50 3.81 -3.99 4.14
C ILE A 50 2.37 -4.46 4.37
N ALA A 51 2.03 -5.67 3.94
CA ALA A 51 0.68 -6.22 4.02
C ALA A 51 0.22 -6.46 5.47
N GLN A 52 1.12 -6.94 6.35
CA GLN A 52 0.80 -7.16 7.76
C GLN A 52 0.63 -5.86 8.58
N ASN A 53 1.06 -4.72 8.02
CA ASN A 53 1.04 -3.43 8.69
C ASN A 53 0.04 -2.42 8.10
N GLU A 54 -0.81 -2.81 7.14
CA GLU A 54 -1.82 -1.97 6.50
C GLU A 54 -2.67 -1.18 7.50
N ASP A 55 -3.14 -1.80 8.57
CA ASP A 55 -3.99 -1.15 9.60
C ASP A 55 -3.28 -0.16 10.53
N ARG A 56 -1.95 -0.12 10.51
CA ARG A 56 -1.13 0.65 11.46
C ARG A 56 -0.08 1.51 10.78
N ALA A 57 -0.21 1.72 9.47
CA ALA A 57 0.68 2.56 8.71
C ALA A 57 0.73 3.98 9.26
N ILE A 58 1.88 4.63 9.05
CA ILE A 58 2.09 6.04 9.36
C ILE A 58 2.74 6.73 8.18
N ALA A 59 2.49 8.03 8.04
CA ALA A 59 3.05 8.89 7.03
C ALA A 59 4.55 9.07 7.24
N PHE A 60 5.30 8.94 6.15
CA PHE A 60 6.68 9.39 6.04
C PHE A 60 6.77 10.40 4.92
N CYS A 61 7.51 11.49 5.16
CA CYS A 61 7.66 12.61 4.24
C CYS A 61 9.11 12.81 3.83
N THR A 62 9.33 13.40 2.66
CA THR A 62 10.65 13.89 2.26
C THR A 62 11.09 15.09 3.10
N ASN A 63 10.13 15.93 3.50
CA ASN A 63 10.32 17.10 4.36
C ASN A 63 9.10 17.26 5.30
N PRO A 64 9.24 17.89 6.47
CA PRO A 64 8.10 18.24 7.30
C PRO A 64 7.08 19.08 6.52
N HIS A 65 5.78 18.82 6.73
CA HIS A 65 4.70 19.54 6.04
C HIS A 65 3.51 19.78 6.98
N PRO A 66 2.88 20.96 6.98
CA PRO A 66 1.76 21.29 7.86
C PRO A 66 0.54 20.39 7.63
N ASP A 67 0.29 19.99 6.37
CA ASP A 67 -0.84 19.12 6.03
C ASP A 67 -0.62 17.63 6.36
N ALA A 68 0.59 17.28 6.82
CA ALA A 68 0.92 15.93 7.29
C ALA A 68 1.48 15.97 8.71
N PRO A 69 0.70 16.46 9.70
CA PRO A 69 1.15 16.56 11.07
C PRO A 69 1.45 15.16 11.63
N GLY A 70 2.51 15.06 12.44
CA GLY A 70 2.95 13.81 13.04
C GLY A 70 3.60 12.80 12.08
N ALA A 71 3.77 13.16 10.80
CA ALA A 71 4.50 12.34 9.85
C ALA A 71 5.99 12.25 10.22
N LYS A 72 6.60 11.09 9.98
CA LYS A 72 8.04 10.89 10.10
C LYS A 72 8.76 11.37 8.85
N ILE A 73 10.09 11.42 8.88
CA ILE A 73 10.92 11.71 7.71
C ILE A 73 11.49 10.41 7.16
N PHE A 74 11.50 10.26 5.83
CA PHE A 74 12.13 9.10 5.19
C PHE A 74 13.59 8.96 5.65
N PRO A 75 14.07 7.73 5.88
CA PRO A 75 15.49 7.49 6.08
C PRO A 75 16.32 8.04 4.92
N ALA A 76 17.50 8.55 5.22
CA ALA A 76 18.40 9.06 4.19
C ALA A 76 18.72 7.97 3.14
N GLY A 77 18.55 8.32 1.87
CA GLY A 77 18.76 7.40 0.74
C GLY A 77 17.65 6.36 0.52
N PHE A 78 16.56 6.39 1.31
CA PHE A 78 15.44 5.47 1.10
C PHE A 78 14.70 5.75 -0.22
N ILE A 79 14.51 7.02 -0.58
CA ILE A 79 13.93 7.41 -1.87
C ILE A 79 15.06 7.55 -2.89
N GLN A 80 15.04 6.71 -3.93
CA GLN A 80 16.03 6.70 -5.00
C GLN A 80 15.58 7.54 -6.21
N SER A 81 14.28 7.55 -6.47
CA SER A 81 13.65 8.43 -7.47
C SER A 81 12.24 8.82 -7.06
N ALA A 82 11.79 9.99 -7.51
CA ALA A 82 10.44 10.49 -7.30
C ALA A 82 9.99 11.25 -8.55
N ASN A 83 9.05 10.66 -9.28
CA ASN A 83 8.47 11.21 -10.49
C ASN A 83 7.08 11.74 -10.17
N PHE A 84 6.92 13.06 -10.17
CA PHE A 84 5.64 13.71 -9.91
C PHE A 84 4.84 13.87 -11.19
N ALA A 85 3.56 13.53 -11.12
CA ALA A 85 2.60 13.82 -12.17
C ALA A 85 1.27 14.28 -11.56
N ALA A 86 0.57 15.14 -12.30
CA ALA A 86 -0.77 15.59 -11.99
C ALA A 86 -1.68 15.37 -13.18
N GLY A 87 -2.94 15.02 -12.93
CA GLY A 87 -3.97 14.87 -13.94
C GLY A 87 -5.29 15.47 -13.47
N ASN A 88 -6.37 15.20 -14.23
CA ASN A 88 -7.67 15.71 -13.85
C ASN A 88 -8.21 14.97 -12.62
N GLY A 89 -8.15 15.62 -11.46
CA GLY A 89 -8.66 15.07 -10.21
C GLY A 89 -7.67 14.21 -9.41
N TYR A 90 -6.40 14.14 -9.81
CA TYR A 90 -5.37 13.44 -9.04
C TYR A 90 -3.99 14.09 -9.11
N VAL A 91 -3.18 13.79 -8.10
CA VAL A 91 -1.73 13.98 -8.07
C VAL A 91 -1.07 12.68 -7.64
N GLN A 92 0.13 12.40 -8.14
CA GLN A 92 0.84 11.17 -7.84
C GLN A 92 2.35 11.35 -7.76
N ILE A 93 2.98 10.40 -7.08
CA ILE A 93 4.41 10.12 -7.14
C ILE A 93 4.60 8.65 -7.50
N THR A 94 5.48 8.38 -8.43
CA THR A 94 5.96 7.02 -8.77
C THR A 94 7.48 7.01 -8.72
N GLY A 95 8.09 5.88 -8.35
CA GLY A 95 9.56 5.82 -8.32
C GLY A 95 10.13 4.56 -7.69
N LYS A 96 11.42 4.66 -7.37
CA LYS A 96 12.23 3.60 -6.76
C LYS A 96 12.60 3.93 -5.32
N ILE A 97 12.65 2.88 -4.50
CA ILE A 97 13.19 2.93 -3.14
C ILE A 97 14.49 2.13 -3.03
N ASP A 98 15.23 2.35 -1.96
CA ASP A 98 16.21 1.40 -1.43
C ASP A 98 15.65 0.79 -0.15
N ARG A 99 15.09 -0.42 -0.28
CA ARG A 99 14.44 -1.15 0.82
C ARG A 99 15.34 -1.35 2.04
N THR A 100 16.67 -1.39 1.84
CA THR A 100 17.63 -1.63 2.93
C THR A 100 17.68 -0.48 3.93
N LYS A 101 17.37 0.75 3.51
CA LYS A 101 17.37 1.95 4.37
C LYS A 101 16.26 1.97 5.42
N TYR A 102 15.25 1.14 5.24
CA TYR A 102 14.19 0.92 6.23
C TYR A 102 14.04 -0.56 6.62
N SER A 103 15.08 -1.37 6.35
CA SER A 103 15.15 -2.79 6.68
C SER A 103 14.01 -3.65 6.11
N LEU A 104 13.38 -3.22 5.02
CA LEU A 104 12.30 -3.98 4.38
C LEU A 104 12.87 -5.24 3.70
N ALA A 105 12.18 -6.36 3.88
CA ALA A 105 12.63 -7.66 3.37
C ALA A 105 12.51 -7.73 1.84
N ASP A 106 13.44 -8.43 1.17
CA ASP A 106 13.32 -8.70 -0.27
C ASP A 106 12.15 -9.63 -0.61
N SER A 107 11.79 -10.49 0.33
CA SER A 107 10.70 -11.45 0.21
C SER A 107 9.33 -10.80 0.37
N ASP A 108 9.27 -9.59 0.93
CA ASP A 108 8.02 -8.83 1.06
C ASP A 108 7.53 -8.41 -0.32
N GLN A 109 6.40 -8.99 -0.73
CA GLN A 109 5.79 -8.75 -2.03
C GLN A 109 5.10 -7.37 -2.11
N GLY A 110 4.98 -6.68 -0.98
CA GLY A 110 4.32 -5.40 -0.85
C GLY A 110 2.89 -5.50 -0.34
N GLY A 111 2.22 -4.36 -0.39
CA GLY A 111 0.85 -4.19 0.09
C GLY A 111 0.29 -2.85 -0.36
N GLN A 112 -0.97 -2.60 -0.02
CA GLN A 112 -1.69 -1.38 -0.38
C GLN A 112 -2.24 -0.68 0.85
N TYR A 113 -1.85 0.57 1.02
CA TYR A 113 -2.49 1.50 1.93
C TYR A 113 -3.54 2.33 1.17
N ASP A 114 -4.73 2.43 1.75
CA ASP A 114 -5.80 3.29 1.27
C ASP A 114 -6.68 3.76 2.43
N ILE A 115 -7.79 4.44 2.13
CA ILE A 115 -8.71 4.97 3.14
C ILE A 115 -9.35 3.90 4.06
N ARG A 116 -9.26 2.61 3.71
CA ARG A 116 -9.77 1.48 4.50
C ARG A 116 -8.73 1.00 5.50
N ALA A 117 -7.45 1.05 5.15
CA ALA A 117 -6.35 0.55 5.97
C ALA A 117 -5.12 1.47 5.79
N PRO A 118 -4.76 2.28 6.80
CA PRO A 118 -5.38 2.38 8.13
C PRO A 118 -6.74 3.09 8.13
N VAL A 119 -7.65 2.66 9.00
CA VAL A 119 -8.93 3.36 9.22
C VAL A 119 -8.69 4.79 9.70
N GLY A 120 -9.25 5.76 8.97
CA GLY A 120 -9.10 7.19 9.23
C GLY A 120 -7.89 7.81 8.53
N SER A 121 -7.04 7.05 7.86
CA SER A 121 -5.97 7.62 7.04
C SER A 121 -6.52 8.47 5.89
N ALA A 122 -5.75 9.47 5.48
CA ALA A 122 -6.18 10.43 4.46
C ALA A 122 -5.02 10.87 3.58
N CYS A 123 -5.35 11.50 2.45
CA CYS A 123 -4.41 12.36 1.75
C CYS A 123 -4.90 13.80 1.77
N ALA A 124 -4.04 14.72 2.16
CA ALA A 124 -4.37 16.13 2.30
C ALA A 124 -5.00 16.69 1.02
N ASN A 125 -6.17 17.32 1.15
CA ASN A 125 -6.95 17.91 0.05
C ASN A 125 -7.56 16.91 -0.96
N TYR A 126 -7.58 15.60 -0.65
CA TYR A 126 -8.14 14.55 -1.49
C TYR A 126 -9.04 13.61 -0.69
N ASN A 127 -10.10 13.08 -1.32
CA ASN A 127 -11.07 12.20 -0.65
C ASN A 127 -10.63 10.73 -0.65
N HIS A 128 -9.74 10.37 -1.56
CA HIS A 128 -9.23 9.02 -1.72
C HIS A 128 -7.73 9.06 -1.95
N TYR A 129 -7.06 7.99 -1.59
CA TYR A 129 -5.69 7.75 -2.01
C TYR A 129 -5.46 6.26 -2.19
N VAL A 130 -4.43 5.93 -2.94
CA VAL A 130 -3.90 4.58 -3.06
C VAL A 130 -2.39 4.67 -3.02
N ASN A 131 -1.77 3.88 -2.16
CA ASN A 131 -0.33 3.85 -1.96
C ASN A 131 0.14 2.39 -1.91
N LEU A 132 1.03 2.01 -2.82
CA LEU A 132 1.66 0.70 -2.78
C LEU A 132 3.17 0.86 -2.57
N ILE A 133 3.73 -0.07 -1.81
CA ILE A 133 5.17 -0.24 -1.65
C ILE A 133 5.46 -1.70 -1.99
N GLU A 134 6.42 -1.93 -2.87
CA GLU A 134 6.86 -3.25 -3.33
C GLU A 134 8.35 -3.42 -3.02
N PRO A 135 8.70 -3.89 -1.81
CA PRO A 135 10.10 -4.08 -1.44
C PRO A 135 10.84 -5.01 -2.40
N HIS A 136 10.23 -6.13 -2.80
CA HIS A 136 10.82 -7.09 -3.74
C HIS A 136 11.30 -6.45 -5.06
N SER A 137 10.56 -5.48 -5.60
CA SER A 137 10.89 -4.80 -6.87
C SER A 137 11.60 -3.44 -6.68
N ASN A 138 11.85 -3.05 -5.42
CA ASN A 138 12.30 -1.72 -5.01
C ASN A 138 11.45 -0.59 -5.60
N THR A 139 10.14 -0.79 -5.71
CA THR A 139 9.23 0.17 -6.36
C THR A 139 8.20 0.70 -5.36
N TYR A 140 7.77 1.95 -5.54
CA TYR A 140 6.65 2.51 -4.79
C TYR A 140 5.83 3.46 -5.66
N CYS A 141 4.60 3.68 -5.23
CA CYS A 141 3.69 4.60 -5.87
C CYS A 141 2.66 5.10 -4.87
N ILE A 142 2.29 6.37 -5.00
CA ILE A 142 1.18 6.97 -4.28
C ILE A 142 0.42 7.90 -5.20
N ARG A 143 -0.91 7.84 -5.15
CA ARG A 143 -1.81 8.75 -5.85
C ARG A 143 -2.90 9.20 -4.90
N CYS A 144 -3.14 10.51 -4.87
CA CYS A 144 -4.25 11.12 -4.16
C CYS A 144 -5.30 11.59 -5.17
N CYS A 145 -6.56 11.28 -4.91
CA CYS A 145 -7.67 11.42 -5.85
C CYS A 145 -8.86 12.15 -5.24
N LYS A 146 -9.50 13.00 -6.04
CA LYS A 146 -10.75 13.67 -5.65
C LYS A 146 -11.93 12.70 -5.63
N GLU A 147 -11.96 11.78 -6.59
CA GLU A 147 -13.03 10.78 -6.72
C GLU A 147 -12.48 9.37 -6.70
N LYS A 148 -13.30 8.42 -6.26
CA LYS A 148 -12.93 6.99 -6.17
C LYS A 148 -12.53 6.41 -7.52
N LYS A 149 -13.14 6.87 -8.62
CA LYS A 149 -12.84 6.38 -9.98
C LYS A 149 -11.39 6.63 -10.42
N ASP A 150 -10.72 7.63 -9.83
CA ASP A 150 -9.35 8.02 -10.22
C ASP A 150 -8.29 7.22 -9.41
N CYS A 151 -8.73 6.51 -8.36
CA CYS A 151 -7.92 5.68 -7.47
C CYS A 151 -8.37 4.21 -7.52
N ASN A 152 -7.60 3.36 -8.20
CA ASN A 152 -7.94 1.94 -8.34
C ASN A 152 -7.49 1.11 -7.12
N THR A 153 -8.34 0.98 -6.11
CA THR A 153 -8.03 0.21 -4.89
C THR A 153 -8.37 -1.29 -4.96
N GLY A 154 -8.94 -1.77 -6.07
CA GLY A 154 -9.38 -3.17 -6.20
C GLY A 154 -8.34 -4.15 -6.79
N LYS A 155 -7.11 -3.68 -7.01
CA LYS A 155 -6.09 -4.38 -7.83
C LYS A 155 -4.70 -4.40 -7.19
N SER A 156 -4.64 -4.46 -5.87
CA SER A 156 -3.40 -4.36 -5.07
C SER A 156 -2.32 -5.36 -5.48
N THR A 157 -2.70 -6.58 -5.89
CA THR A 157 -1.77 -7.66 -6.29
C THR A 157 -1.17 -7.48 -7.68
N TYR A 158 -1.67 -6.55 -8.49
CA TYR A 158 -1.11 -6.27 -9.83
C TYR A 158 0.09 -5.33 -9.75
N GLY A 159 0.26 -4.67 -8.61
CA GLY A 159 1.40 -3.83 -8.34
C GLY A 159 1.31 -2.39 -8.85
N CYS A 160 2.35 -1.64 -8.55
CA CYS A 160 2.42 -0.19 -8.71
C CYS A 160 2.19 0.25 -10.15
N ALA A 161 2.95 -0.31 -11.10
CA ALA A 161 2.87 0.09 -12.50
C ALA A 161 1.48 -0.11 -13.12
N TYR A 162 0.71 -1.08 -12.61
CA TYR A 162 -0.66 -1.34 -13.05
C TYR A 162 -1.67 -0.42 -12.35
N VAL A 163 -1.56 -0.25 -11.02
CA VAL A 163 -2.51 0.53 -10.22
C VAL A 163 -2.35 2.03 -10.45
N ILE A 164 -1.11 2.51 -10.52
CA ILE A 164 -0.73 3.90 -10.82
C ILE A 164 0.24 3.86 -12.01
N PRO A 165 -0.27 3.98 -13.24
CA PRO A 165 0.60 4.16 -14.40
C PRO A 165 1.44 5.44 -14.25
N GLY A 166 2.72 5.35 -14.60
CA GLY A 166 3.66 6.45 -14.44
C GLY A 166 5.09 6.04 -14.75
N ASP A 167 6.03 6.95 -14.48
CA ASP A 167 7.45 6.69 -14.63
C ASP A 167 8.02 6.06 -13.36
N TYR A 168 8.64 4.89 -13.52
CA TYR A 168 9.33 4.15 -12.45
C TYR A 168 10.83 4.00 -12.73
N SER A 169 11.31 4.73 -13.72
CA SER A 169 12.74 4.87 -14.01
C SER A 169 13.39 5.88 -13.06
N GLY A 170 14.72 5.92 -13.10
CA GLY A 170 15.53 6.70 -12.17
C GLY A 170 15.83 5.94 -10.88
N GLY A 171 17.05 6.11 -10.37
CA GLY A 171 17.61 5.32 -9.28
C GLY A 171 18.73 4.42 -9.79
N SER A 172 19.93 4.97 -9.89
CA SER A 172 21.17 4.20 -10.04
C SER A 172 22.28 4.90 -9.25
N THR A 173 23.13 4.09 -8.65
CA THR A 173 24.11 4.38 -7.59
C THR A 173 25.06 5.53 -7.90
N ASP A 174 24.93 6.65 -7.18
CA ASP A 174 26.08 7.53 -6.94
C ASP A 174 25.98 8.22 -5.57
N PRO A 175 26.95 8.05 -4.66
CA PRO A 175 26.85 8.48 -3.26
C PRO A 175 27.02 10.00 -3.03
N VAL A 176 27.01 10.84 -4.06
CA VAL A 176 27.44 12.26 -3.96
C VAL A 176 26.46 13.29 -4.55
N THR A 177 25.29 12.93 -5.08
CA THR A 177 24.36 13.96 -5.59
C THR A 177 22.91 13.74 -5.14
N LYS A 178 22.26 14.86 -4.81
CA LYS A 178 20.86 15.02 -4.37
C LYS A 178 19.88 14.13 -5.17
N PRO A 179 18.73 13.76 -4.58
CA PRO A 179 17.71 12.94 -5.26
C PRO A 179 17.42 13.48 -6.65
N VAL A 180 17.56 12.63 -7.67
CA VAL A 180 17.19 12.97 -9.04
C VAL A 180 15.66 13.01 -9.07
N VAL A 181 15.10 14.19 -8.80
CA VAL A 181 13.68 14.49 -8.90
C VAL A 181 13.38 14.88 -10.34
N SER A 182 13.04 13.89 -11.17
CA SER A 182 12.52 14.18 -12.51
C SER A 182 11.08 14.67 -12.38
N SER A 183 10.90 15.98 -12.51
CA SER A 183 9.57 16.60 -12.60
C SER A 183 9.15 16.64 -14.06
N SER A 184 8.48 15.59 -14.55
CA SER A 184 7.80 15.64 -15.86
C SER A 184 6.43 16.29 -15.69
N ALA A 185 6.41 17.62 -15.74
CA ALA A 185 5.17 18.36 -15.92
C ALA A 185 4.62 18.07 -17.34
N ALA A 186 3.30 17.82 -17.40
CA ALA A 186 2.48 17.62 -18.59
C ALA A 186 2.66 16.27 -19.34
N ALA A 187 1.90 15.26 -18.93
CA ALA A 187 1.31 14.31 -19.88
C ALA A 187 -0.11 14.79 -20.20
N THR A 188 -0.22 15.70 -21.16
CA THR A 188 -1.44 15.86 -21.95
C THR A 188 -1.87 14.48 -22.43
N SER A 189 -3.11 14.10 -22.13
CA SER A 189 -3.70 12.83 -22.54
C SER A 189 -3.67 12.68 -24.07
N SER A 190 -2.66 11.98 -24.58
CA SER A 190 -2.73 11.34 -25.87
C SER A 190 -3.29 9.96 -25.65
N VAL A 191 -4.55 9.79 -26.05
CA VAL A 191 -5.19 8.49 -26.23
C VAL A 191 -4.37 7.64 -27.20
N VAL A 192 -3.47 6.81 -26.67
CA VAL A 192 -2.92 5.67 -27.42
C VAL A 192 -3.71 4.45 -26.97
N ALA A 193 -4.64 4.06 -27.83
CA ALA A 193 -5.35 2.80 -27.73
C ALA A 193 -4.35 1.64 -27.61
N SER A 194 -4.56 0.78 -26.62
CA SER A 194 -3.83 -0.48 -26.47
C SER A 194 -3.82 -1.29 -27.77
N PRO A 195 -2.66 -1.69 -28.31
CA PRO A 195 -2.62 -2.82 -29.21
C PRO A 195 -2.70 -4.11 -28.37
N LYS A 196 -3.79 -4.83 -28.57
CA LYS A 196 -3.94 -6.26 -28.25
C LYS A 196 -2.73 -7.04 -28.82
N PRO A 197 -2.09 -7.95 -28.08
CA PRO A 197 -1.01 -8.77 -28.64
C PRO A 197 -1.60 -9.78 -29.64
N THR A 198 -1.31 -9.58 -30.92
CA THR A 198 -1.55 -10.58 -31.98
C THR A 198 -0.29 -11.44 -32.10
N VAL A 199 -0.42 -12.73 -31.79
CA VAL A 199 0.61 -13.74 -31.99
C VAL A 199 0.79 -13.98 -33.50
N PRO A 200 2.00 -13.88 -34.08
CA PRO A 200 2.22 -14.23 -35.48
C PRO A 200 2.31 -15.76 -35.64
N VAL A 201 1.43 -16.30 -36.47
CA VAL A 201 1.52 -17.65 -37.05
C VAL A 201 2.34 -17.55 -38.34
N PRO A 202 3.42 -18.33 -38.54
CA PRO A 202 4.00 -18.50 -39.88
C PRO A 202 3.36 -19.71 -40.60
N SER A 203 2.86 -19.47 -41.82
CA SER A 203 2.35 -20.51 -42.72
C SER A 203 2.80 -20.23 -44.18
N GLY A 204 3.29 -21.28 -44.86
CA GLY A 204 3.57 -21.39 -46.30
C GLY A 204 5.08 -21.35 -46.66
N SER A 205 5.79 -22.45 -46.97
CA SER A 205 5.74 -23.39 -48.14
C SER A 205 6.11 -22.70 -49.47
N ALA A 206 6.97 -23.16 -50.39
CA ALA A 206 7.93 -24.28 -50.60
C ALA A 206 8.92 -23.80 -51.73
N THR A 207 10.08 -24.41 -52.05
CA THR A 207 10.24 -25.57 -52.96
C THR A 207 11.72 -26.00 -53.12
N ALA A 208 11.95 -27.32 -52.99
CA ALA A 208 12.92 -28.29 -53.55
C ALA A 208 14.40 -27.98 -53.94
N SER A 209 15.30 -28.87 -53.47
CA SER A 209 15.98 -29.85 -54.33
C SER A 209 16.41 -31.12 -53.56
N ALA A 210 16.38 -32.26 -54.26
CA ALA A 210 16.52 -33.66 -53.83
C ALA A 210 17.97 -34.04 -53.43
N SER A 211 18.33 -35.20 -52.84
CA SER A 211 17.99 -36.61 -53.14
C SER A 211 18.51 -37.59 -52.06
N ALA A 212 17.98 -38.82 -52.14
CA ALA A 212 18.41 -40.12 -51.54
C ALA A 212 17.88 -40.44 -50.11
N ALA A 213 16.80 -41.22 -49.95
CA ALA A 213 16.70 -42.71 -49.99
C ALA A 213 17.46 -43.38 -48.81
N ALA A 214 16.92 -44.29 -47.99
CA ALA A 214 15.67 -45.06 -47.95
C ALA A 214 15.49 -45.67 -46.52
N THR A 215 14.22 -45.93 -46.13
CA THR A 215 13.60 -47.04 -45.34
C THR A 215 14.46 -47.85 -44.33
N THR A 216 14.04 -48.31 -43.13
CA THR A 216 12.81 -49.06 -42.75
C THR A 216 12.86 -49.42 -41.23
N VAL A 217 11.77 -49.16 -40.48
CA VAL A 217 11.05 -49.94 -39.42
C VAL A 217 11.65 -50.51 -38.10
N VAL A 218 10.79 -50.38 -37.07
CA VAL A 218 10.36 -51.22 -35.90
C VAL A 218 11.03 -51.17 -34.49
N PRO A 219 10.22 -51.36 -33.39
CA PRO A 219 10.54 -50.98 -32.00
C PRO A 219 10.63 -52.14 -30.95
N SER A 220 11.06 -51.77 -29.72
CA SER A 220 10.79 -52.38 -28.36
C SER A 220 11.33 -53.80 -28.02
N PRO A 221 11.34 -54.28 -26.74
CA PRO A 221 11.40 -53.64 -25.39
C PRO A 221 12.42 -54.33 -24.39
N THR A 222 12.23 -54.08 -23.08
CA THR A 222 12.74 -54.79 -21.84
C THR A 222 14.16 -54.38 -21.34
N THR A 223 14.46 -54.17 -20.04
CA THR A 223 14.02 -54.84 -18.79
C THR A 223 14.32 -53.97 -17.53
N ALA A 224 13.59 -54.25 -16.45
CA ALA A 224 13.59 -53.63 -15.11
C ALA A 224 14.87 -53.82 -14.26
N THR A 225 15.02 -53.05 -13.16
CA THR A 225 15.47 -53.51 -11.81
C THR A 225 15.17 -52.47 -10.72
N VAL A 226 14.72 -52.95 -9.56
CA VAL A 226 14.26 -52.29 -8.31
C VAL A 226 15.44 -52.20 -7.31
N PRO A 227 15.44 -51.28 -6.31
CA PRO A 227 15.35 -51.73 -4.90
C PRO A 227 14.51 -50.78 -4.01
N THR A 228 13.56 -51.28 -3.22
CA THR A 228 13.67 -51.85 -1.85
C THR A 228 13.65 -50.79 -0.74
N SER A 229 12.46 -50.61 -0.17
CA SER A 229 12.17 -49.87 1.05
C SER A 229 12.58 -50.68 2.28
N THR A 230 13.23 -50.04 3.27
CA THR A 230 13.36 -50.61 4.62
C THR A 230 12.93 -49.56 5.64
N SER A 231 11.94 -49.95 6.44
CA SER A 231 11.41 -49.23 7.59
C SER A 231 12.05 -49.79 8.86
N VAL A 232 12.37 -48.93 9.83
CA VAL A 232 12.48 -49.29 11.25
C VAL A 232 12.04 -48.12 12.10
N ALA A 233 11.09 -48.40 12.99
CA ALA A 233 10.51 -47.49 13.94
C ALA A 233 11.25 -47.51 15.29
N ALA A 234 11.18 -46.37 15.99
CA ALA A 234 11.08 -46.13 17.44
C ALA A 234 11.99 -46.89 18.43
N THR A 235 12.52 -46.17 19.43
CA THR A 235 12.11 -46.26 20.85
C THR A 235 12.84 -45.21 21.73
N THR A 236 12.11 -44.77 22.75
CA THR A 236 12.33 -43.89 23.94
C THR A 236 13.72 -43.97 24.62
N THR A 237 14.20 -43.00 25.43
CA THR A 237 13.71 -42.61 26.78
C THR A 237 14.50 -41.41 27.40
N THR A 238 13.82 -40.63 28.26
CA THR A 238 14.26 -39.91 29.51
C THR A 238 15.31 -38.79 29.42
N ALA A 239 15.09 -37.52 29.84
CA ALA A 239 14.59 -36.89 31.09
C ALA A 239 15.75 -36.27 31.93
N ALA A 240 15.76 -34.94 32.05
CA ALA A 240 16.28 -34.08 33.15
C ALA A 240 16.11 -32.61 32.70
N ASP A 241 15.20 -31.75 33.19
CA ASP A 241 14.89 -31.21 34.52
C ASP A 241 15.76 -29.98 34.94
N VAL A 242 15.10 -28.99 35.56
CA VAL A 242 15.62 -27.78 36.28
C VAL A 242 16.01 -26.58 35.36
N LYS A 243 15.48 -25.33 35.40
CA LYS A 243 14.81 -24.49 36.42
C LYS A 243 14.17 -23.23 35.77
N PRO A 244 12.99 -22.76 36.21
CA PRO A 244 12.54 -21.37 35.98
C PRO A 244 12.83 -20.50 37.22
N SER A 245 13.42 -19.32 37.02
CA SER A 245 13.58 -18.32 38.09
C SER A 245 12.66 -17.12 37.84
N SER A 246 11.61 -17.09 38.65
CA SER A 246 10.72 -15.97 38.92
C SER A 246 11.48 -14.80 39.54
N GLY A 247 11.26 -13.60 39.01
CA GLY A 247 11.66 -12.33 39.63
C GLY A 247 10.43 -11.45 39.77
N ALA A 248 9.79 -11.50 40.94
CA ALA A 248 8.76 -10.58 41.37
C ALA A 248 9.36 -9.63 42.41
N SER A 249 9.16 -8.32 42.23
CA SER A 249 9.30 -7.32 43.31
C SER A 249 8.54 -6.04 42.95
N SER A 250 7.31 -5.98 43.47
CA SER A 250 6.72 -4.92 44.29
C SER A 250 6.87 -3.42 43.97
N GLN A 251 5.69 -2.79 43.88
CA GLN A 251 5.26 -1.53 44.50
C GLN A 251 5.91 -0.20 44.07
N ALA A 252 5.09 0.68 43.48
CA ALA A 252 4.68 1.92 44.15
C ALA A 252 3.43 2.51 43.48
N GLN A 253 2.43 2.79 44.32
CA GLN A 253 1.22 3.53 44.00
C GLN A 253 1.54 5.03 43.89
N SER A 254 0.90 5.73 42.95
CA SER A 254 0.75 7.19 43.02
C SER A 254 -0.48 7.60 42.20
N LEU A 255 -1.61 7.75 42.89
CA LEU A 255 -2.76 8.49 42.38
C LEU A 255 -2.37 9.98 42.27
N GLY A 256 -2.12 10.43 41.04
CA GLY A 256 -2.05 11.85 40.70
C GLY A 256 -3.41 12.33 40.22
N LEU A 257 -4.23 12.82 41.16
CA LEU A 257 -5.47 13.53 40.90
C LEU A 257 -5.13 15.01 40.68
N VAL A 258 -5.18 15.53 39.44
CA VAL A 258 -5.08 16.98 39.18
C VAL A 258 -6.08 17.40 38.09
N GLY A 259 -7.17 18.02 38.55
CA GLY A 259 -7.69 19.27 37.99
C GLY A 259 -8.34 19.25 36.61
N ALA A 260 -9.62 18.85 36.54
CA ALA A 260 -10.53 19.35 35.51
C ALA A 260 -10.93 20.80 35.88
N ALA A 261 -10.33 21.80 35.23
CA ALA A 261 -10.81 23.18 35.28
C ALA A 261 -11.85 23.39 34.16
N ALA A 262 -13.12 23.17 34.51
CA ALA A 262 -14.25 23.64 33.73
C ALA A 262 -14.46 25.13 34.05
N ALA A 263 -13.92 26.03 33.20
CA ALA A 263 -14.32 27.43 33.22
C ALA A 263 -15.58 27.57 32.36
N GLY A 264 -16.72 27.64 33.03
CA GLY A 264 -17.95 28.14 32.44
C GLY A 264 -17.82 29.63 32.13
N ALA A 265 -18.25 30.02 30.94
CA ALA A 265 -18.65 31.39 30.65
C ALA A 265 -20.14 31.35 30.30
N LEU A 266 -20.97 31.48 31.34
CA LEU A 266 -22.31 32.03 31.23
C LEU A 266 -22.14 33.55 31.13
N ALA A 267 -22.53 34.16 30.02
CA ALA A 267 -22.81 35.59 29.97
C ALA A 267 -24.24 35.77 29.45
N LEU A 268 -25.03 36.35 30.35
CA LEU A 268 -26.45 36.65 30.25
C LEU A 268 -26.76 37.71 29.19
N LEU A 269 -27.98 37.63 28.65
CA LEU A 269 -28.74 38.71 28.03
C LEU A 269 -28.71 40.00 28.86
N ALA A 270 -28.67 41.16 28.18
CA ALA A 270 -29.58 42.28 28.43
C ALA A 270 -29.45 43.36 27.33
N LEU A 271 -30.62 43.76 26.81
CA LEU A 271 -30.97 44.86 25.89
C LEU A 271 -30.64 44.68 24.40
#